data_AF-A0A4U7E765-F1
#
_entry.id   AF-A0A4U7E765-F1
#
_cell.length_a   1.000
_cell.length_b   1.000
_cell.length_c   1.000
_cell.angle_alpha   90.00
_cell.angle_beta   90.00
_cell.angle_gamma   90.00
#
_symmetry.space_group_name_H-M   'P 1'
#
loop_
_entity.id
_entity.type
_entity.pdbx_description
1 polymer ?
#
loop_
_entity_poly.entity_id
_entity_poly.type
_entity_poly.pdbx_seq_one_letter_code
_entity_poly.pdbx_strand_id
1 'polypeptide(L)'
;MSISGIGKADDLEKYWSPALSEKADRLEIKSANRGHTSPIVEEYPYAQQITLSGKFVYHQKGRRGFSPTANGTYEYRAASGLFLIEIEQSNMEADKVFSEINSVVSESAQVRPIKAIDRRYLWSFFEQADQVISTKVRGPDGEKSLRNEIKTAGKKTGETGEIGTYEFSNNLEDYLLLSAKAKFTSPESDEPLVVKYHKGRFEIPSTPSDGAEYIIQLLEREIIAHSEN
;
A
#
# COMPACT_ATOMS: atom_id res chain seq x y z
N MET A 1 13.06 3.41 -3.99
CA MET A 1 11.77 4.05 -4.32
C MET A 1 10.72 3.45 -3.39
N SER A 2 9.48 3.91 -3.42
CA SER A 2 8.44 3.34 -2.58
C SER A 2 7.06 3.42 -3.22
N ILE A 3 6.27 2.39 -3.01
CA ILE A 3 4.83 2.42 -3.28
C ILE A 3 4.23 3.43 -2.30
N SER A 4 3.57 4.44 -2.86
CA SER A 4 3.04 5.59 -2.12
C SER A 4 1.59 5.91 -2.48
N GLY A 5 1.12 5.45 -3.64
CA GLY A 5 -0.28 5.47 -4.02
C GLY A 5 -0.89 4.09 -3.90
N ILE A 6 -1.94 3.98 -3.10
CA ILE A 6 -2.79 2.80 -3.04
C ILE A 6 -4.22 3.23 -3.36
N GLY A 7 -4.78 2.61 -4.38
CA GLY A 7 -6.14 2.81 -4.85
C GLY A 7 -6.87 1.50 -5.04
N LYS A 8 -8.16 1.62 -5.34
CA LYS A 8 -9.05 0.51 -5.67
C LYS A 8 -9.75 0.81 -6.99
N ALA A 9 -9.86 -0.19 -7.85
CA ALA A 9 -10.60 -0.13 -9.10
C ALA A 9 -11.29 -1.47 -9.34
N ASP A 10 -12.46 -1.41 -9.98
CA ASP A 10 -13.23 -2.60 -10.31
C ASP A 10 -13.17 -2.82 -11.83
N ASP A 11 -12.96 -4.06 -12.26
CA ASP A 11 -13.00 -4.48 -13.66
C ASP A 11 -12.07 -3.69 -14.61
N LEU A 12 -11.00 -3.10 -14.10
CA LEU A 12 -10.13 -2.22 -14.87
C LEU A 12 -9.45 -2.95 -16.03
N GLU A 13 -9.23 -4.26 -15.90
CA GLU A 13 -8.62 -5.12 -16.90
C GLU A 13 -9.40 -5.19 -18.21
N LYS A 14 -10.72 -4.91 -18.20
CA LYS A 14 -11.56 -4.87 -19.41
C LYS A 14 -11.29 -3.63 -20.25
N TYR A 15 -10.79 -2.56 -19.63
CA TYR A 15 -10.58 -1.24 -20.24
C TYR A 15 -9.10 -0.95 -20.49
N TRP A 16 -8.20 -1.65 -19.80
CA TRP A 16 -6.78 -1.42 -19.88
C TRP A 16 -6.20 -1.89 -21.22
N SER A 17 -5.59 -0.99 -21.99
CA SER A 17 -4.84 -1.33 -23.19
C SER A 17 -3.56 -0.49 -23.31
N PRO A 18 -2.49 -1.01 -23.93
CA PRO A 18 -1.28 -0.24 -24.19
C PRO A 18 -1.52 1.04 -25.01
N ALA A 19 -2.58 1.07 -25.82
CA ALA A 19 -2.96 2.21 -26.66
C ALA A 19 -3.68 3.35 -25.90
N LEU A 20 -3.90 3.19 -24.58
CA LEU A 20 -4.54 4.20 -23.75
C LEU A 20 -3.74 5.52 -23.68
N SER A 21 -2.42 5.49 -23.88
CA SER A 21 -1.53 6.67 -23.76
C SER A 21 -1.90 7.84 -24.66
N GLU A 22 -2.58 7.61 -25.80
CA GLU A 22 -2.92 8.67 -26.75
C GLU A 22 -3.99 9.65 -26.22
N LYS A 23 -4.67 9.32 -25.12
CA LYS A 23 -5.85 10.08 -24.64
C LYS A 23 -5.60 11.03 -23.45
N ALA A 24 -4.41 11.03 -22.84
CA ALA A 24 -4.14 11.90 -21.69
C ALA A 24 -3.23 13.09 -22.03
N ASP A 25 -3.68 14.29 -21.65
CA ASP A 25 -2.87 15.52 -21.79
C ASP A 25 -1.60 15.51 -20.92
N ARG A 26 -1.60 14.76 -19.81
CA ARG A 26 -0.55 14.85 -18.78
C ARG A 26 0.05 13.51 -18.37
N LEU A 27 -0.44 12.40 -18.90
CA LEU A 27 0.02 11.07 -18.54
C LEU A 27 0.32 10.28 -19.79
N GLU A 28 1.57 9.87 -19.92
CA GLU A 28 1.99 9.00 -21.00
C GLU A 28 2.27 7.60 -20.43
N ILE A 29 1.48 6.60 -20.84
CA ILE A 29 1.75 5.19 -20.53
C ILE A 29 2.84 4.69 -21.48
N LYS A 30 4.02 4.38 -20.94
CA LYS A 30 5.20 3.92 -21.69
C LYS A 30 5.20 2.42 -21.93
N SER A 31 4.59 1.66 -21.04
CA SER A 31 4.44 0.23 -21.16
C SER A 31 3.19 -0.25 -20.44
N ALA A 32 2.66 -1.37 -20.91
CA ALA A 32 1.61 -2.12 -20.26
C ALA A 32 1.92 -3.61 -20.46
N ASN A 33 2.15 -4.29 -19.35
CA ASN A 33 2.47 -5.70 -19.27
C ASN A 33 1.34 -6.41 -18.53
N ARG A 34 1.06 -7.63 -18.95
CA ARG A 34 0.14 -8.52 -18.25
C ARG A 34 0.92 -9.67 -17.67
N GLY A 35 0.68 -9.97 -16.39
CA GLY A 35 1.36 -11.02 -15.66
C GLY A 35 0.44 -11.71 -14.67
N HIS A 36 1.08 -12.48 -13.81
CA HIS A 36 0.46 -13.17 -12.69
C HIS A 36 1.37 -13.04 -11.47
N THR A 37 0.75 -13.03 -10.29
CA THR A 37 1.45 -13.03 -9.01
C THR A 37 1.28 -14.40 -8.36
N SER A 38 2.39 -14.97 -7.92
CA SER A 38 2.39 -16.20 -7.12
C SER A 38 2.18 -15.87 -5.64
N PRO A 39 1.34 -16.62 -4.92
CA PRO A 39 1.19 -16.44 -3.48
C PRO A 39 2.50 -16.73 -2.72
N ILE A 40 2.91 -15.79 -1.88
CA ILE A 40 3.99 -15.92 -0.89
C ILE A 40 3.37 -16.07 0.50
N VAL A 41 2.26 -15.36 0.74
CA VAL A 41 1.56 -15.33 2.02
C VAL A 41 0.66 -16.58 2.17
N GLU A 42 0.70 -17.22 3.34
CA GLU A 42 -0.21 -18.32 3.66
C GLU A 42 -1.67 -17.83 3.68
N GLU A 43 -2.58 -18.68 3.21
CA GLU A 43 -4.02 -18.35 3.10
C GLU A 43 -4.31 -17.11 2.24
N TYR A 44 -3.48 -16.84 1.24
CA TYR A 44 -3.67 -15.73 0.33
C TYR A 44 -4.97 -15.88 -0.50
N PRO A 45 -5.90 -14.90 -0.44
CA PRO A 45 -7.24 -15.07 -1.02
C PRO A 45 -7.28 -14.98 -2.56
N TYR A 46 -6.22 -14.49 -3.20
CA TYR A 46 -6.21 -14.18 -4.64
C TYR A 46 -5.20 -15.05 -5.43
N ALA A 47 -5.24 -16.37 -5.26
CA ALA A 47 -4.24 -17.29 -5.81
C ALA A 47 -4.07 -17.26 -7.36
N GLN A 48 -5.07 -16.78 -8.10
CA GLN A 48 -5.03 -16.67 -9.57
C GLN A 48 -4.98 -15.22 -10.06
N GLN A 49 -4.43 -14.33 -9.24
CA GLN A 49 -4.43 -12.90 -9.53
C GLN A 49 -3.69 -12.56 -10.84
N ILE A 50 -4.41 -11.86 -11.72
CA ILE A 50 -3.83 -11.24 -12.91
C ILE A 50 -3.30 -9.87 -12.50
N THR A 51 -2.09 -9.56 -12.95
CA THR A 51 -1.48 -8.23 -12.79
C THR A 51 -1.40 -7.49 -14.12
N LEU A 52 -1.70 -6.20 -14.09
CA LEU A 52 -1.47 -5.26 -15.18
C LEU A 52 -0.51 -4.19 -14.70
N SER A 53 0.74 -4.21 -15.18
CA SER A 53 1.79 -3.33 -14.70
C SER A 53 2.51 -2.59 -15.80
N GLY A 54 3.14 -1.48 -15.48
CA GLY A 54 3.86 -0.72 -16.49
C GLY A 54 4.53 0.53 -15.95
N LYS A 55 5.08 1.31 -16.88
CA LYS A 55 5.72 2.60 -16.59
C LYS A 55 4.86 3.72 -17.13
N PHE A 56 4.88 4.85 -16.43
CA PHE A 56 4.26 6.07 -16.89
C PHE A 56 5.22 7.26 -16.75
N VAL A 57 4.95 8.29 -17.56
CA VAL A 57 5.53 9.63 -17.40
C VAL A 57 4.38 10.59 -17.17
N TYR A 58 4.44 11.34 -16.08
CA TYR A 58 3.50 12.40 -15.77
C TYR A 58 4.12 13.76 -16.07
N HIS A 59 3.40 14.61 -16.79
CA HIS A 59 3.79 15.99 -17.11
C HIS A 59 3.08 16.98 -16.18
N GLN A 60 3.82 17.59 -15.25
CA GLN A 60 3.28 18.68 -14.43
C GLN A 60 3.10 19.94 -15.27
N LYS A 61 1.93 20.57 -15.12
CA LYS A 61 1.74 21.97 -15.52
C LYS A 61 2.61 22.85 -14.64
N GLY A 62 3.77 23.25 -15.12
CA GLY A 62 4.56 24.26 -14.43
C GLY A 62 4.22 25.68 -14.88
N ARG A 63 4.91 26.65 -14.28
CA ARG A 63 4.76 28.08 -14.57
C ARG A 63 5.95 28.52 -15.43
N ARG A 64 5.75 29.49 -16.32
CA ARG A 64 6.81 30.11 -17.15
C ARG A 64 7.57 29.14 -18.06
N GLY A 65 6.87 28.23 -18.75
CA GLY A 65 7.45 27.37 -19.79
C GLY A 65 8.26 26.17 -19.29
N PHE A 66 8.42 25.99 -17.98
CA PHE A 66 8.99 24.77 -17.39
C PHE A 66 7.86 23.82 -17.02
N SER A 67 7.84 22.61 -17.56
CA SER A 67 6.88 21.55 -17.22
C SER A 67 7.66 20.33 -16.71
N PRO A 68 7.84 20.19 -15.38
CA PRO A 68 8.60 19.08 -14.83
C PRO A 68 7.88 17.76 -15.11
N THR A 69 8.66 16.71 -15.39
CA THR A 69 8.14 15.36 -15.58
C THR A 69 8.47 14.50 -14.37
N ALA A 70 7.57 13.57 -14.03
CA ALA A 70 7.85 12.52 -13.07
C ALA A 70 7.65 11.16 -13.73
N ASN A 71 8.62 10.28 -13.52
CA ASN A 71 8.49 8.88 -13.91
C ASN A 71 7.92 8.08 -12.74
N GLY A 72 7.19 7.02 -13.07
CA GLY A 72 6.71 6.08 -12.09
C GLY A 72 6.28 4.76 -12.71
N THR A 73 5.88 3.86 -11.85
CA THR A 73 5.33 2.55 -12.16
C THR A 73 3.92 2.45 -11.62
N TYR A 74 3.08 1.71 -12.33
CA TYR A 74 1.76 1.34 -11.87
C TYR A 74 1.61 -0.18 -11.88
N GLU A 75 0.75 -0.68 -11.01
CA GLU A 75 0.30 -2.07 -11.03
C GLU A 75 -1.17 -2.13 -10.61
N TYR A 76 -1.99 -2.80 -11.40
CA TYR A 76 -3.35 -3.16 -11.06
C TYR A 76 -3.47 -4.67 -10.89
N ARG A 77 -4.15 -5.08 -9.82
CA ARG A 77 -4.36 -6.47 -9.42
C ARG A 77 -5.84 -6.80 -9.56
N ALA A 78 -6.19 -7.61 -10.55
CA ALA A 78 -7.57 -7.73 -11.01
C ALA A 78 -8.51 -8.40 -10.00
N ALA A 79 -8.02 -9.35 -9.20
CA ALA A 79 -8.87 -10.10 -8.27
C ALA A 79 -9.17 -9.30 -6.98
N SER A 80 -8.19 -8.55 -6.47
CA SER A 80 -8.36 -7.67 -5.31
C SER A 80 -8.87 -6.27 -5.65
N GLY A 81 -8.81 -5.89 -6.92
CA GLY A 81 -9.04 -4.52 -7.39
C GLY A 81 -7.95 -3.54 -6.94
N LEU A 82 -6.83 -4.01 -6.36
CA LEU A 82 -5.79 -3.16 -5.82
C LEU A 82 -5.04 -2.45 -6.95
N PHE A 83 -4.88 -1.13 -6.83
CA PHE A 83 -4.09 -0.32 -7.74
C PHE A 83 -2.95 0.35 -6.99
N LEU A 84 -1.72 0.13 -7.45
CA LEU A 84 -0.49 0.60 -6.85
C LEU A 84 0.18 1.62 -7.75
N ILE A 85 0.70 2.68 -7.14
CA ILE A 85 1.54 3.68 -7.80
C ILE A 85 2.83 3.86 -7.00
N GLU A 86 3.93 3.79 -7.72
CA GLU A 86 5.25 4.15 -7.27
C GLU A 86 5.80 5.28 -8.13
N ILE A 87 6.39 6.28 -7.48
CA ILE A 87 6.89 7.50 -8.12
C ILE A 87 8.38 7.62 -7.75
N GLU A 88 9.25 7.74 -8.75
CA GLU A 88 10.69 7.63 -8.58
C GLU A 88 11.27 8.73 -7.67
N GLN A 89 11.08 10.00 -8.05
CA GLN A 89 11.56 11.17 -7.30
C GLN A 89 10.78 12.42 -7.71
N SER A 90 9.60 12.65 -7.12
CA SER A 90 8.90 13.93 -7.30
C SER A 90 7.96 14.25 -6.14
N ASN A 91 7.68 15.54 -5.93
CA ASN A 91 6.69 16.02 -4.95
C ASN A 91 5.24 15.77 -5.43
N MET A 92 5.05 14.76 -6.29
CA MET A 92 3.79 14.46 -6.92
C MET A 92 2.93 13.62 -5.99
N GLU A 93 1.68 14.02 -5.88
CA GLU A 93 0.70 13.29 -5.11
C GLU A 93 0.11 12.18 -5.99
N ALA A 94 0.10 10.95 -5.50
CA ALA A 94 -0.51 9.82 -6.19
C ALA A 94 -1.97 10.10 -6.61
N ASP A 95 -2.71 10.88 -5.81
CA ASP A 95 -4.07 11.32 -6.12
C ASP A 95 -4.18 12.04 -7.48
N LYS A 96 -3.16 12.79 -7.88
CA LYS A 96 -3.13 13.45 -9.20
C LYS A 96 -2.89 12.43 -10.31
N VAL A 97 -2.03 11.45 -10.08
CA VAL A 97 -1.77 10.39 -11.05
C VAL A 97 -3.03 9.52 -11.22
N PHE A 98 -3.74 9.17 -10.14
CA PHE A 98 -5.02 8.47 -10.22
C PHE A 98 -6.05 9.25 -11.05
N SER A 99 -6.15 10.56 -10.84
CA SER A 99 -7.08 11.39 -11.61
C SER A 99 -6.76 11.39 -13.11
N GLU A 100 -5.48 11.43 -13.49
CA GLU A 100 -5.07 11.37 -14.90
C GLU A 100 -5.17 9.95 -15.48
N ILE A 101 -5.05 8.90 -14.65
CA ILE A 101 -5.37 7.53 -15.09
C ILE A 101 -6.86 7.44 -15.42
N ASN A 102 -7.74 7.92 -14.53
CA ASN A 102 -9.19 7.86 -14.72
C ASN A 102 -9.70 8.63 -15.94
N SER A 103 -9.04 9.72 -16.34
CA SER A 103 -9.40 10.44 -17.56
C SER A 103 -9.12 9.64 -18.83
N VAL A 104 -8.29 8.59 -18.74
CA VAL A 104 -7.83 7.80 -19.87
C VAL A 104 -8.54 6.47 -20.00
N VAL A 105 -8.78 5.76 -18.89
CA VAL A 105 -9.30 4.38 -18.94
C VAL A 105 -10.78 4.36 -19.35
N SER A 106 -11.67 4.89 -18.52
CA SER A 106 -13.11 5.02 -18.76
C SER A 106 -13.79 5.74 -17.59
N GLU A 107 -14.89 6.46 -17.83
CA GLU A 107 -15.74 6.99 -16.74
C GLU A 107 -16.34 5.88 -15.87
N SER A 108 -16.59 4.70 -16.46
CA SER A 108 -17.12 3.52 -15.76
C SER A 108 -16.09 2.75 -14.95
N ALA A 109 -14.79 2.95 -15.22
CA ALA A 109 -13.69 2.24 -14.58
C ALA A 109 -12.77 3.24 -13.89
N GLN A 110 -13.02 3.46 -12.60
CA GLN A 110 -12.32 4.48 -11.82
C GLN A 110 -11.41 3.86 -10.78
N VAL A 111 -10.16 4.28 -10.80
CA VAL A 111 -9.20 4.12 -9.70
C VAL A 111 -9.48 5.17 -8.64
N ARG A 112 -9.87 4.73 -7.44
CA ARG A 112 -10.18 5.60 -6.29
C ARG A 112 -9.13 5.40 -5.21
N PRO A 113 -8.55 6.46 -4.64
CA PRO A 113 -7.65 6.32 -3.50
C PRO A 113 -8.35 5.59 -2.34
N ILE A 114 -7.64 4.70 -1.64
CA ILE A 114 -8.16 4.14 -0.40
C ILE A 114 -8.05 5.21 0.69
N LYS A 115 -9.18 5.88 0.96
CA LYS A 115 -9.23 7.02 1.90
C LYS A 115 -9.46 6.62 3.35
N ALA A 116 -10.08 5.46 3.57
CA ALA A 116 -10.40 4.95 4.88
C ALA A 116 -10.20 3.43 4.87
N ILE A 117 -9.48 2.95 5.87
CA ILE A 117 -9.29 1.54 6.16
C ILE A 117 -9.94 1.30 7.52
N ASP A 118 -10.77 0.25 7.64
CA ASP A 118 -11.32 -0.13 8.94
C ASP A 118 -10.16 -0.36 9.91
N ARG A 119 -10.28 0.22 11.11
CA ARG A 119 -9.22 0.20 12.12
C ARG A 119 -8.83 -1.22 12.49
N ARG A 120 -9.80 -2.14 12.51
CA ARG A 120 -9.59 -3.55 12.86
C ARG A 120 -8.60 -4.18 11.89
N TYR A 121 -8.87 -4.06 10.59
CA TYR A 121 -8.03 -4.58 9.53
C TYR A 121 -6.65 -3.93 9.47
N LEU A 122 -6.58 -2.62 9.75
CA LEU A 122 -5.30 -1.93 9.84
C LEU A 122 -4.43 -2.46 10.99
N TRP A 123 -5.04 -2.75 12.14
CA TRP A 123 -4.34 -3.39 13.26
C TRP A 123 -3.94 -4.81 12.92
N SER A 124 -4.82 -5.63 12.33
CA SER A 124 -4.51 -6.99 11.88
C SER A 124 -3.29 -7.03 10.95
N PHE A 125 -3.17 -6.07 10.03
CA PHE A 125 -1.97 -5.92 9.20
C PHE A 125 -0.69 -5.66 10.02
N PHE A 126 -0.73 -4.74 10.99
CA PHE A 126 0.44 -4.43 11.81
C PHE A 126 0.77 -5.51 12.84
N GLU A 127 -0.18 -6.37 13.20
CA GLU A 127 0.08 -7.56 14.01
C GLU A 127 0.93 -8.59 13.27
N GLN A 128 0.89 -8.63 11.94
CA GLN A 128 1.76 -9.49 11.13
C GLN A 128 3.24 -9.04 11.12
N ALA A 129 3.56 -7.87 11.68
CA ALA A 129 4.93 -7.37 11.71
C ALA A 129 5.82 -8.14 12.69
N ASP A 130 7.08 -8.38 12.31
CA ASP A 130 8.08 -8.93 13.23
C ASP A 130 8.32 -7.99 14.41
N GLN A 131 8.28 -6.69 14.13
CA GLN A 131 8.54 -5.65 15.13
C GLN A 131 7.82 -4.35 14.76
N VAL A 132 7.03 -3.83 15.70
CA VAL A 132 6.49 -2.47 15.60
C VAL A 132 7.48 -1.49 16.22
N ILE A 133 8.06 -0.61 15.38
CA ILE A 133 9.10 0.36 15.78
C ILE A 133 8.49 1.56 16.50
N SER A 134 7.42 2.12 15.95
CA SER A 134 6.70 3.23 16.60
C SER A 134 5.26 3.29 16.14
N THR A 135 4.36 3.62 17.06
CA THR A 135 2.95 3.88 16.76
C THR A 135 2.51 5.19 17.41
N LYS A 136 1.63 5.89 16.70
CA LYS A 136 0.90 7.04 17.23
C LYS A 136 -0.58 6.74 17.09
N VAL A 137 -1.29 6.76 18.21
CA VAL A 137 -2.70 6.43 18.29
C VAL A 137 -3.50 7.58 18.88
N ARG A 138 -4.80 7.60 18.63
CA ARG A 138 -5.77 8.46 19.33
C ARG A 138 -6.85 7.60 19.95
N GLY A 139 -6.91 7.60 21.27
CA GLY A 139 -7.96 6.94 22.05
C GLY A 139 -8.86 7.96 22.77
N PRO A 140 -9.73 7.50 23.70
CA PRO A 140 -10.62 8.36 24.47
C PRO A 140 -9.91 9.47 25.24
N ASP A 141 -8.73 9.19 25.78
CA ASP A 141 -7.94 10.16 26.56
C ASP A 141 -7.07 11.08 25.69
N GLY A 142 -7.22 11.04 24.36
CA GLY A 142 -6.44 11.83 23.41
C GLY A 142 -5.33 11.05 22.70
N GLU A 143 -4.33 11.79 22.21
CA GLU A 143 -3.24 11.21 21.43
C GLU A 143 -2.15 10.61 22.32
N LYS A 144 -1.72 9.38 22.00
CA LYS A 144 -0.63 8.68 22.67
C LYS A 144 0.41 8.26 21.63
N SER A 145 1.69 8.44 21.95
CA SER A 145 2.79 7.90 21.15
C SER A 145 3.36 6.71 21.91
N LEU A 146 3.37 5.55 21.28
CA LEU A 146 3.89 4.32 21.84
C LEU A 146 5.18 4.01 21.10
N ARG A 147 6.29 4.00 21.83
CA ARG A 147 7.62 3.67 21.30
C ARG A 147 8.07 2.39 21.98
N ASN A 148 8.42 1.38 21.19
CA ASN A 148 9.04 0.11 21.64
C ASN A 148 8.17 -0.86 22.46
N GLU A 149 6.83 -0.77 22.43
CA GLU A 149 5.99 -1.46 23.43
C GLU A 149 4.87 -2.35 22.85
N ILE A 150 4.92 -2.66 21.55
CA ILE A 150 4.06 -3.71 20.97
C ILE A 150 4.96 -4.86 20.54
N LYS A 151 5.27 -5.76 21.48
CA LYS A 151 5.54 -7.15 21.08
C LYS A 151 4.18 -7.71 20.71
N THR A 152 3.94 -7.99 19.43
CA THR A 152 2.76 -8.72 19.02
C THR A 152 2.71 -10.02 19.83
N ALA A 153 1.62 -10.25 20.55
CA ALA A 153 1.37 -11.47 21.29
C ALA A 153 1.20 -12.65 20.28
N GLY A 154 2.29 -13.08 19.67
CA GLY A 154 2.25 -14.04 18.54
C GLY A 154 3.41 -15.03 18.46
N LYS A 155 4.53 -14.80 19.16
CA LYS A 155 5.58 -15.83 19.31
C LYS A 155 6.03 -15.90 20.77
N LYS A 156 5.69 -17.01 21.44
CA LYS A 156 6.27 -17.41 22.73
C LYS A 156 7.77 -17.67 22.54
N THR A 157 8.59 -16.63 22.50
CA THR A 157 10.01 -16.76 22.84
C THR A 157 10.11 -16.46 24.33
N GLY A 158 10.20 -17.51 25.12
CA GLY A 158 10.63 -17.40 26.50
C GLY A 158 12.05 -16.84 26.51
N GLU A 159 12.23 -15.70 27.17
CA GLU A 159 13.39 -15.33 27.98
C GLU A 159 13.35 -13.81 28.27
N THR A 160 13.08 -13.53 29.54
CA THR A 160 13.51 -12.40 30.38
C THR A 160 13.99 -11.11 29.70
N GLY A 161 13.19 -10.05 29.90
CA GLY A 161 13.63 -8.66 29.81
C GLY A 161 12.42 -7.75 29.98
N GLU A 162 12.32 -7.07 31.12
CA GLU A 162 11.33 -6.03 31.39
C GLU A 162 11.39 -4.97 30.28
N ILE A 163 10.43 -5.03 29.38
CA ILE A 163 10.11 -3.99 28.39
C ILE A 163 8.65 -3.70 28.67
N GLY A 164 8.33 -2.43 28.96
CA GLY A 164 6.98 -2.00 29.31
C GLY A 164 5.95 -2.53 28.32
N THR A 165 5.25 -3.58 28.69
CA THR A 165 4.04 -3.99 27.99
C THR A 165 2.98 -2.99 28.41
N TYR A 166 2.67 -2.02 27.54
CA TYR A 166 1.29 -1.56 27.54
C TYR A 166 0.48 -2.77 27.12
N GLU A 167 -0.12 -3.44 28.11
CA GLU A 167 -1.32 -4.22 27.88
C GLU A 167 -2.31 -3.25 27.24
N PHE A 168 -2.35 -3.21 25.91
CA PHE A 168 -3.50 -2.65 25.21
C PHE A 168 -4.69 -3.40 25.80
N SER A 169 -5.51 -2.69 26.56
CA SER A 169 -6.63 -3.24 27.29
C SER A 169 -7.63 -3.87 26.32
N ASN A 170 -7.43 -5.13 25.93
CA ASN A 170 -8.28 -6.03 25.16
C ASN A 170 -9.02 -5.51 23.89
N ASN A 171 -8.91 -4.23 23.52
CA ASN A 171 -9.68 -3.56 22.47
C ASN A 171 -8.79 -2.57 21.69
N LEU A 172 -7.85 -3.08 20.88
CA LEU A 172 -7.09 -2.23 19.93
C LEU A 172 -8.02 -1.43 18.99
N GLU A 173 -9.23 -1.92 18.78
CA GLU A 173 -10.30 -1.28 17.99
C GLU A 173 -10.69 0.12 18.49
N ASP A 174 -10.55 0.37 19.80
CA ASP A 174 -10.86 1.66 20.43
C ASP A 174 -9.83 2.75 20.07
N TYR A 175 -8.67 2.35 19.54
CA TYR A 175 -7.57 3.24 19.21
C TYR A 175 -7.47 3.48 17.70
N LEU A 176 -7.66 4.74 17.28
CA LEU A 176 -7.41 5.16 15.91
C LEU A 176 -5.89 5.22 15.67
N LEU A 177 -5.38 4.38 14.78
CA LEU A 177 -4.00 4.46 14.34
C LEU A 177 -3.78 5.70 13.45
N LEU A 178 -2.97 6.64 13.93
CA LEU A 178 -2.61 7.86 13.20
C LEU A 178 -1.36 7.66 12.35
N SER A 179 -0.39 6.94 12.90
CA SER A 179 0.81 6.52 12.18
C SER A 179 1.45 5.29 12.80
N ALA A 180 2.08 4.46 11.98
CA ALA A 180 2.88 3.33 12.41
C ALA A 180 4.15 3.22 11.57
N LYS A 181 5.18 2.64 12.18
CA LYS A 181 6.40 2.20 11.51
C LYS A 181 6.68 0.80 12.01
N ALA A 182 6.74 -0.18 11.11
CA ALA A 182 6.91 -1.57 11.47
C ALA A 182 7.85 -2.28 10.51
N LYS A 183 8.57 -3.27 11.03
CA LYS A 183 9.53 -4.10 10.33
C LYS A 183 8.88 -5.44 10.00
N PHE A 184 9.08 -5.88 8.77
CA PHE A 184 8.60 -7.15 8.24
C PHE A 184 9.73 -7.87 7.51
N THR A 185 9.71 -9.18 7.53
CA THR A 185 10.69 -10.06 6.89
C THR A 185 9.90 -11.05 6.07
N SER A 186 10.16 -11.09 4.76
CA SER A 186 9.50 -12.04 3.87
C SER A 186 10.08 -13.44 4.09
N PRO A 187 9.28 -14.51 3.98
CA PRO A 187 9.81 -15.87 3.95
C PRO A 187 10.84 -16.11 2.83
N GLU A 188 10.80 -15.31 1.76
CA GLU A 188 11.67 -15.42 0.59
C GLU A 188 12.85 -14.42 0.62
N SER A 189 12.94 -13.55 1.63
CA SER A 189 14.00 -12.55 1.72
C SER A 189 14.48 -12.32 3.15
N ASP A 190 15.79 -12.48 3.37
CA ASP A 190 16.44 -12.19 4.64
C ASP A 190 16.57 -10.68 4.92
N GLU A 191 16.33 -9.84 3.91
CA GLU A 191 16.39 -8.38 4.04
C GLU A 191 15.05 -7.82 4.53
N PRO A 192 15.01 -7.23 5.73
CA PRO A 192 13.77 -6.75 6.28
C PRO A 192 13.34 -5.42 5.67
N LEU A 193 12.03 -5.27 5.48
CA LEU A 193 11.40 -4.06 5.03
C LEU A 193 10.80 -3.27 6.19
N VAL A 194 10.91 -1.95 6.10
CA VAL A 194 10.30 -1.04 7.06
C VAL A 194 9.15 -0.31 6.39
N VAL A 195 7.93 -0.77 6.69
CA VAL A 195 6.69 -0.17 6.20
C VAL A 195 6.29 0.97 7.12
N LYS A 196 5.86 2.08 6.53
CA LYS A 196 5.29 3.21 7.28
C LYS A 196 3.85 3.40 6.89
N TYR A 197 3.05 3.79 7.87
CA TYR A 197 1.69 4.26 7.68
C TYR A 197 1.55 5.63 8.32
N HIS A 198 0.91 6.57 7.63
CA HIS A 198 0.57 7.88 8.16
C HIS A 198 -0.72 8.40 7.54
N LYS A 199 -1.75 8.62 8.36
CA LYS A 199 -3.04 9.22 7.96
C LYS A 199 -3.63 8.62 6.68
N GLY A 200 -3.80 7.30 6.66
CA GLY A 200 -4.40 6.58 5.53
C GLY A 200 -3.43 6.26 4.38
N ARG A 201 -2.17 6.66 4.46
CA ARG A 201 -1.17 6.41 3.41
C ARG A 201 -0.11 5.44 3.88
N PHE A 202 0.19 4.45 3.06
CA PHE A 202 1.33 3.57 3.24
C PHE A 202 2.53 4.06 2.43
N GLU A 203 3.72 3.84 2.98
CA GLU A 203 5.00 3.93 2.29
C GLU A 203 5.66 2.56 2.42
N ILE A 204 5.65 1.79 1.33
CA ILE A 204 6.22 0.45 1.25
C ILE A 204 7.47 0.55 0.36
N PRO A 205 8.68 0.25 0.87
CA PRO A 205 9.86 0.25 0.02
C PRO A 205 9.73 -0.81 -1.08
N SER A 206 10.15 -0.49 -2.31
CA SER A 206 10.08 -1.41 -3.46
C SER A 206 11.26 -2.37 -3.58
N THR A 207 12.23 -2.26 -2.68
CA THR A 207 13.43 -3.09 -2.65
C THR A 207 13.68 -3.61 -1.24
N PRO A 208 13.88 -4.93 -1.06
CA PRO A 208 13.84 -5.99 -2.09
C PRO A 208 12.45 -6.23 -2.69
N SER A 209 12.37 -6.70 -3.95
CA SER A 209 11.10 -6.91 -4.67
C SER A 209 10.21 -7.93 -3.98
N ASP A 210 10.78 -9.04 -3.53
CA ASP A 210 10.04 -10.16 -2.95
C ASP A 210 9.51 -9.78 -1.55
N GLY A 211 10.27 -8.92 -0.85
CA GLY A 211 9.79 -8.26 0.35
C GLY A 211 8.59 -7.36 0.04
N ALA A 212 8.66 -6.52 -0.99
CA ALA A 212 7.58 -5.61 -1.34
C ALA A 212 6.31 -6.39 -1.72
N GLU A 213 6.46 -7.46 -2.51
CA GLU A 213 5.39 -8.38 -2.87
C GLU A 213 4.73 -9.01 -1.63
N TYR A 214 5.52 -9.53 -0.70
CA TYR A 214 5.01 -10.08 0.56
C TYR A 214 4.16 -9.08 1.33
N ILE A 215 4.60 -7.82 1.43
CA ILE A 215 3.82 -6.75 2.09
C ILE A 215 2.52 -6.44 1.35
N ILE A 216 2.56 -6.39 0.03
CA ILE A 216 1.35 -6.14 -0.77
C ILE A 216 0.34 -7.26 -0.56
N GLN A 217 0.78 -8.53 -0.57
CA GLN A 217 -0.12 -9.66 -0.33
C GLN A 217 -0.69 -9.68 1.09
N LEU A 218 0.10 -9.29 2.10
CA LEU A 218 -0.41 -9.10 3.46
C LEU A 218 -1.46 -8.00 3.52
N LEU A 219 -1.24 -6.87 2.82
CA LEU A 219 -2.22 -5.80 2.75
C LEU A 219 -3.50 -6.27 2.04
N GLU A 220 -3.37 -7.06 0.98
CA GLU A 220 -4.50 -7.66 0.28
C GLU A 220 -5.30 -8.63 1.16
N ARG A 221 -4.61 -9.49 1.93
CA ARG A 221 -5.21 -10.48 2.84
C ARG A 221 -5.89 -9.79 4.03
N GLU A 222 -5.17 -8.94 4.75
CA GLU A 222 -5.63 -8.39 6.02
C GLU A 222 -6.58 -7.20 5.85
N ILE A 223 -6.45 -6.44 4.76
CA ILE A 223 -7.20 -5.18 4.57
C ILE A 223 -8.17 -5.28 3.41
N ILE A 224 -7.71 -5.64 2.21
CA ILE A 224 -8.54 -5.53 1.01
C ILE A 224 -9.64 -6.58 1.00
N ALA A 225 -9.31 -7.83 1.32
CA ALA A 225 -10.26 -8.95 1.35
C ALA A 225 -11.44 -8.76 2.32
N HIS A 226 -11.29 -7.87 3.30
CA HIS A 226 -12.33 -7.58 4.29
C HIS A 226 -13.01 -6.22 4.10
N SER A 227 -12.55 -5.41 3.15
CA SER A 227 -13.08 -4.07 2.87
C SER A 227 -14.43 -4.05 2.11
N GLU A 228 -14.97 -5.21 1.75
CA GLU A 228 -16.20 -5.35 0.93
C GLU A 228 -17.43 -5.88 1.67
N ASN A 229 -17.37 -6.01 3.01
CA ASN A 229 -18.53 -6.38 3.84
C ASN A 229 -19.09 -5.20 4.64
#